data_AF-A0A371DZW4-F1
#
_entry.id   AF-A0A371DZW4-F1
#
_cell.length_a   1.000
_cell.length_b   1.000
_cell.length_c   1.000
_cell.angle_alpha   90.00
_cell.angle_beta   90.00
_cell.angle_gamma   90.00
#
_symmetry.space_group_name_H-M   'P 1'
#
loop_
_entity.id
_entity.type
_entity.pdbx_description
1 polymer ?
#
loop_
_entity_poly.entity_id
_entity_poly.type
_entity_poly.pdbx_seq_one_letter_code
_entity_poly.pdbx_strand_id
1 'polypeptide(L)'
;MPIFKVAYGDSSFQDCKRASEEAIAIIVKNLQGKLFSDSESMQVRAEAAVLLKQLNFPVDNLKTKLLEKLELSVTDIQFIPEVMVNASPSAHEADIREFVEAIRAFRVIFPDSEKQLVKLAQDLITKHFLIIEEYVKTRICAADLLGVLRVIWNDVLRMDEVLEEASLSNHSLEAAKVALKLYIRSAFSYLKQDISDYLLKVLKRDGAEEYPLEVALDASLKVVFDGGRNFLLDIHKILDDNLEIVDNLRELIIDWVQEGYQDFFRELEVQFMLFSGRNYSSATQIHGLTEGAQGDKAFPSLVLELAASFSGASVRGYEHGLTFIPGEISQKFRAAGDKFLQLYINLRTQRISHLLKKRFATPNWVKHKEPREVHMFVDLFLQELKITGNEVKQVLPQDTRKHRRADSNGSTASSRSNSFREEKLSRSHIQKGRSQQLLETHLAKLFKQKVEIFTKVEYTQESVVMTIVKLCLKSLQEFVRLQTFNRSGFQQIQLDIQFLRTPIKEIVEDEAAMDFLLDEVIVAAVERCLDPIPLELPILDKLIQAKLVKHKEQNIISS
;
A
#
# COMPACT_ATOMS: atom_id res chain seq x y z
N MET A 1 -5.10 12.81 -82.61
CA MET A 1 -6.29 13.44 -83.23
C MET A 1 -6.10 13.59 -84.74
N PRO A 2 -6.80 12.83 -85.60
CA PRO A 2 -6.82 13.10 -87.05
C PRO A 2 -8.23 13.36 -87.62
N ILE A 3 -9.22 13.75 -86.79
CA ILE A 3 -10.61 13.96 -87.26
C ILE A 3 -10.87 15.43 -87.66
N PHE A 4 -10.01 16.37 -87.28
CA PHE A 4 -10.31 17.81 -87.40
C PHE A 4 -9.60 18.55 -88.56
N LYS A 5 -8.75 17.88 -89.35
CA LYS A 5 -7.91 18.56 -90.35
C LYS A 5 -8.59 18.91 -91.68
N VAL A 6 -9.81 18.45 -91.96
CA VAL A 6 -10.37 18.50 -93.33
C VAL A 6 -11.54 19.49 -93.50
N ALA A 7 -12.11 20.06 -92.42
CA ALA A 7 -13.33 20.88 -92.52
C ALA A 7 -13.22 22.35 -92.06
N TYR A 8 -12.18 22.73 -91.31
CA TYR A 8 -12.03 24.10 -90.77
C TYR A 8 -10.61 24.60 -91.01
N GLY A 9 -10.48 25.80 -91.58
CA GLY A 9 -9.18 26.41 -91.89
C GLY A 9 -8.35 26.74 -90.64
N ASP A 10 -7.03 26.72 -90.77
CA ASP A 10 -6.05 26.81 -89.67
C ASP A 10 -6.25 28.03 -88.73
N SER A 11 -6.84 29.14 -89.20
CA SER A 11 -7.08 30.34 -88.38
C SER A 11 -8.17 30.15 -87.32
N SER A 12 -9.27 29.49 -87.68
CA SER A 12 -10.40 29.23 -86.77
C SER A 12 -9.97 28.33 -85.60
N PHE A 13 -9.12 27.33 -85.87
CA PHE A 13 -8.57 26.48 -84.81
C PHE A 13 -7.54 27.20 -83.94
N GLN A 14 -6.74 28.11 -84.51
CA GLN A 14 -5.80 28.91 -83.73
C GLN A 14 -6.52 29.88 -82.78
N ASP A 15 -7.61 30.50 -83.23
CA ASP A 15 -8.39 31.39 -82.38
C ASP A 15 -9.17 30.61 -81.31
N CYS A 16 -9.73 29.45 -81.63
CA CYS A 16 -10.33 28.55 -80.63
C CYS A 16 -9.30 28.06 -79.61
N LYS A 17 -8.08 27.74 -80.06
CA LYS A 17 -6.97 27.34 -79.18
C LYS A 17 -6.56 28.49 -78.25
N ARG A 18 -6.45 29.71 -78.76
CA ARG A 18 -6.12 30.90 -77.95
C ARG A 18 -7.20 31.18 -76.90
N ALA A 19 -8.47 31.12 -77.30
CA ALA A 19 -9.59 31.32 -76.39
C ALA A 19 -9.67 30.22 -75.31
N SER A 20 -9.37 28.96 -75.65
CA SER A 20 -9.33 27.88 -74.66
C SER A 20 -8.14 28.01 -73.70
N GLU A 21 -6.97 28.42 -74.20
CA GLU A 21 -5.78 28.70 -73.37
C GLU A 21 -6.03 29.88 -72.41
N GLU A 22 -6.69 30.96 -72.86
CA GLU A 22 -7.08 32.09 -72.01
C GLU A 22 -8.10 31.67 -70.94
N ALA A 23 -9.10 30.86 -71.29
CA ALA A 23 -10.06 30.33 -70.34
C ALA A 23 -9.39 29.43 -69.28
N ILE A 24 -8.46 28.56 -69.71
CA ILE A 24 -7.67 27.73 -68.79
C ILE A 24 -6.80 28.61 -67.89
N ALA A 25 -6.18 29.66 -68.40
CA ALA A 25 -5.38 30.59 -67.59
C ALA A 25 -6.22 31.31 -66.51
N ILE A 26 -7.45 31.72 -66.85
CA ILE A 26 -8.39 32.31 -65.88
C ILE A 26 -8.78 31.28 -64.81
N ILE A 27 -9.08 30.05 -65.21
CA ILE A 27 -9.43 28.96 -64.28
C ILE A 27 -8.25 28.68 -63.33
N VAL A 28 -7.02 28.54 -63.86
CA VAL A 28 -5.81 28.32 -63.05
C VAL A 28 -5.61 29.47 -62.06
N LYS A 29 -5.78 30.73 -62.49
CA LYS A 29 -5.64 31.90 -61.60
C LYS A 29 -6.68 31.91 -60.47
N ASN A 30 -7.94 31.55 -60.79
CA ASN A 30 -9.00 31.45 -59.77
C ASN A 30 -8.76 30.30 -58.80
N LEU A 31 -8.31 29.15 -59.29
CA LEU A 31 -7.98 27.99 -58.45
C LEU A 31 -6.77 28.28 -57.55
N GLN A 32 -5.75 28.97 -58.05
CA GLN A 32 -4.63 29.46 -57.24
C GLN A 32 -5.10 30.47 -56.17
N GLY A 33 -6.00 31.39 -56.54
CA GLY A 33 -6.62 32.32 -55.59
C GLY A 33 -7.34 31.60 -54.44
N LYS A 34 -8.14 30.58 -54.76
CA LYS A 34 -8.82 29.74 -53.77
C LYS A 34 -7.86 28.92 -52.92
N LEU A 35 -6.80 28.38 -53.52
CA LEU A 35 -5.78 27.58 -52.84
C LEU A 35 -5.03 28.39 -51.76
N PHE A 36 -4.72 29.65 -52.05
CA PHE A 36 -3.93 30.50 -51.16
C PHE A 36 -4.74 31.43 -50.26
N SER A 37 -6.05 31.57 -50.49
CA SER A 37 -6.91 32.43 -49.67
C SER A 37 -7.03 31.91 -48.24
N ASP A 38 -6.74 32.75 -47.26
CA ASP A 38 -6.88 32.42 -45.84
C ASP A 38 -8.35 32.37 -45.37
N SER A 39 -9.29 32.87 -46.19
CA SER A 39 -10.73 32.84 -45.89
C SER A 39 -11.45 31.56 -46.29
N GLU A 40 -10.82 30.73 -47.14
CA GLU A 40 -11.41 29.49 -47.66
C GLU A 40 -11.05 28.31 -46.75
N SER A 41 -11.95 27.35 -46.57
CA SER A 41 -11.67 26.14 -45.79
C SER A 41 -10.60 25.27 -46.46
N MET A 42 -9.90 24.46 -45.69
CA MET A 42 -8.90 23.52 -46.19
C MET A 42 -9.50 22.52 -47.18
N GLN A 43 -10.78 22.16 -47.04
CA GLN A 43 -11.48 21.34 -48.01
C GLN A 43 -11.57 22.00 -49.39
N VAL A 44 -11.93 23.29 -49.45
CA VAL A 44 -12.00 24.03 -50.72
C VAL A 44 -10.60 24.21 -51.32
N ARG A 45 -9.58 24.39 -50.47
CA ARG A 45 -8.17 24.44 -50.90
C ARG A 45 -7.69 23.08 -51.45
N ALA A 46 -8.05 22.00 -50.79
CA ALA A 46 -7.77 20.62 -51.20
C ALA A 46 -8.37 20.31 -52.58
N GLU A 47 -9.65 20.62 -52.78
CA GLU A 47 -10.33 20.45 -54.07
C GLU A 47 -9.69 21.30 -55.17
N ALA A 48 -9.35 22.57 -54.87
CA ALA A 48 -8.68 23.45 -55.82
C ALA A 48 -7.33 22.90 -56.28
N ALA A 49 -6.56 22.27 -55.38
CA ALA A 49 -5.28 21.66 -55.73
C ALA A 49 -5.42 20.37 -56.55
N VAL A 50 -6.45 19.55 -56.30
CA VAL A 50 -6.78 18.39 -57.16
C VAL A 50 -7.13 18.84 -58.58
N LEU A 51 -7.95 19.89 -58.72
CA LEU A 51 -8.32 20.46 -60.03
C LEU A 51 -7.11 21.06 -60.75
N LEU A 52 -6.18 21.71 -60.04
CA LEU A 52 -4.92 22.19 -60.62
C LEU A 52 -4.05 21.04 -61.16
N LYS A 53 -4.02 19.90 -60.47
CA LYS A 53 -3.32 18.69 -60.96
C LYS A 53 -3.97 18.12 -62.21
N GLN A 54 -5.31 18.07 -62.28
CA GLN A 54 -6.03 17.63 -63.48
C GLN A 54 -5.75 18.51 -64.71
N LEU A 55 -5.45 19.79 -64.50
CA LEU A 55 -5.06 20.75 -65.54
C LEU A 55 -3.57 20.66 -65.95
N ASN A 56 -2.80 19.68 -65.45
CA ASN A 56 -1.35 19.53 -65.67
C ASN A 56 -0.53 20.77 -65.27
N PHE A 57 -1.00 21.54 -64.29
CA PHE A 57 -0.22 22.63 -63.72
C PHE A 57 1.00 22.08 -62.96
N PRO A 58 2.21 22.67 -63.03
CA PRO A 58 3.37 22.20 -62.28
C PRO A 58 3.18 22.45 -60.77
N VAL A 59 2.64 21.44 -60.08
CA VAL A 59 2.26 21.53 -58.67
C VAL A 59 3.46 21.38 -57.71
N ASP A 60 4.61 20.90 -58.18
CA ASP A 60 5.79 20.62 -57.35
C ASP A 60 6.33 21.87 -56.62
N ASN A 61 6.25 23.04 -57.26
CA ASN A 61 6.62 24.32 -56.64
C ASN A 61 5.64 24.77 -55.53
N LEU A 62 4.47 24.14 -55.41
CA LEU A 62 3.44 24.45 -54.42
C LEU A 62 3.51 23.50 -53.21
N LYS A 63 4.20 22.36 -53.33
CA LYS A 63 4.28 21.31 -52.31
C LYS A 63 4.77 21.85 -50.96
N THR A 64 5.84 22.63 -50.95
CA THR A 64 6.45 23.16 -49.71
C THR A 64 5.53 24.14 -48.99
N LYS A 65 4.88 25.05 -49.72
CA LYS A 65 3.95 26.03 -49.13
C LYS A 65 2.68 25.40 -48.59
N LEU A 66 2.17 24.36 -49.27
CA LEU A 66 0.99 23.63 -48.80
C LEU A 66 1.33 22.77 -47.58
N LEU A 67 2.52 22.17 -47.54
CA LEU A 67 2.99 21.45 -46.37
C LEU A 67 3.17 22.37 -45.16
N GLU A 68 3.74 23.57 -45.36
CA GLU A 68 3.88 24.58 -44.31
C GLU A 68 2.52 25.04 -43.75
N LYS A 69 1.51 25.23 -44.61
CA LYS A 69 0.14 25.52 -44.14
C LYS A 69 -0.50 24.36 -43.38
N LEU A 70 -0.21 23.11 -43.76
CA LEU A 70 -0.68 21.92 -43.05
C LEU A 70 0.06 21.72 -41.72
N GLU A 71 1.34 22.08 -41.64
CA GLU A 71 2.10 22.12 -40.39
C GLU A 71 1.51 23.14 -39.41
N LEU A 72 1.15 24.34 -39.89
CA LEU A 72 0.49 25.37 -39.08
C LEU A 72 -0.88 24.91 -38.56
N SER A 73 -1.64 24.13 -39.33
CA SER A 73 -2.93 23.62 -38.86
C SER A 73 -2.81 22.65 -37.69
N VAL A 74 -1.76 21.81 -37.68
CA VAL A 74 -1.47 20.91 -36.54
C VAL A 74 -1.22 21.74 -35.26
N THR A 75 -0.55 22.89 -35.39
CA THR A 75 -0.36 23.78 -34.23
C THR A 75 -1.65 24.43 -33.76
N ASP A 76 -2.56 24.78 -34.68
CA ASP A 76 -3.83 25.46 -34.39
C ASP A 76 -4.91 24.54 -33.79
N ILE A 77 -4.87 23.23 -34.07
CA ILE A 77 -5.77 22.25 -33.44
C ILE A 77 -5.57 22.27 -31.93
N GLN A 78 -6.59 22.74 -31.20
CA GLN A 78 -6.60 22.78 -29.74
C GLN A 78 -7.24 21.51 -29.18
N PHE A 79 -6.57 20.94 -28.18
CA PHE A 79 -7.06 19.80 -27.41
C PHE A 79 -7.16 20.18 -25.94
N ILE A 80 -8.39 20.30 -25.43
CA ILE A 80 -8.67 20.70 -24.04
C ILE A 80 -9.45 19.59 -23.35
N PRO A 81 -8.80 18.76 -22.49
CA PRO A 81 -9.41 17.59 -21.88
C PRO A 81 -10.74 17.86 -21.17
N GLU A 82 -10.83 18.95 -20.40
CA GLU A 82 -12.03 19.32 -19.63
C GLU A 82 -13.25 19.63 -20.50
N VAL A 83 -13.03 20.17 -21.70
CA VAL A 83 -14.08 20.48 -22.68
C VAL A 83 -14.51 19.20 -23.42
N MET A 84 -13.56 18.31 -23.70
CA MET A 84 -13.81 17.03 -24.38
C MET A 84 -14.68 16.07 -23.56
N VAL A 85 -14.60 16.14 -22.22
CA VAL A 85 -15.41 15.31 -21.32
C VAL A 85 -16.83 15.88 -21.13
N ASN A 86 -16.99 17.21 -21.11
CA ASN A 86 -18.23 17.87 -20.67
C ASN A 86 -19.09 18.47 -21.80
N ALA A 87 -18.52 18.73 -22.98
CA ALA A 87 -19.21 19.28 -24.14
C ALA A 87 -19.13 18.30 -25.31
N SER A 88 -20.16 18.29 -26.18
CA SER A 88 -20.07 17.59 -27.46
C SER A 88 -18.82 18.09 -28.20
N PRO A 89 -17.86 17.22 -28.59
CA PRO A 89 -16.55 17.62 -29.13
C PRO A 89 -16.62 18.20 -30.56
N SER A 90 -17.72 18.85 -30.93
CA SER A 90 -18.07 19.22 -32.31
C SER A 90 -17.05 20.13 -33.00
N ALA A 91 -16.41 21.05 -32.27
CA ALA A 91 -15.38 21.91 -32.82
C ALA A 91 -14.08 21.15 -33.11
N HIS A 92 -13.55 20.41 -32.13
CA HIS A 92 -12.35 19.60 -32.31
C HIS A 92 -12.56 18.51 -33.38
N GLU A 93 -13.72 17.88 -33.38
CA GLU A 93 -14.10 16.88 -34.37
C GLU A 93 -14.15 17.47 -35.80
N ALA A 94 -14.58 18.73 -35.94
CA ALA A 94 -14.56 19.44 -37.21
C ALA A 94 -13.13 19.74 -37.67
N ASP A 95 -12.27 20.22 -36.77
CA ASP A 95 -10.87 20.52 -37.06
C ASP A 95 -10.10 19.27 -37.50
N ILE A 96 -10.30 18.14 -36.81
CA ILE A 96 -9.69 16.85 -37.17
C ILE A 96 -10.22 16.35 -38.52
N ARG A 97 -11.52 16.48 -38.78
CA ARG A 97 -12.09 16.09 -40.09
C ARG A 97 -11.50 16.92 -41.22
N GLU A 98 -11.38 18.23 -41.02
CA GLU A 98 -10.78 19.14 -41.99
C GLU A 98 -9.30 18.78 -42.25
N PHE A 99 -8.55 18.44 -41.20
CA PHE A 99 -7.17 17.96 -41.29
C PHE A 99 -7.06 16.63 -42.06
N VAL A 100 -7.92 15.65 -41.77
CA VAL A 100 -7.92 14.33 -42.44
C VAL A 100 -8.25 14.46 -43.93
N GLU A 101 -9.23 15.29 -44.30
CA GLU A 101 -9.53 15.57 -45.70
C GLU A 101 -8.38 16.30 -46.41
N ALA A 102 -7.68 17.21 -45.71
CA ALA A 102 -6.48 17.86 -46.23
C ALA A 102 -5.34 16.85 -46.51
N ILE A 103 -5.10 15.89 -45.60
CA ILE A 103 -4.16 14.78 -45.82
C ILE A 103 -4.58 13.96 -47.05
N ARG A 104 -5.86 13.58 -47.16
CA ARG A 104 -6.37 12.78 -48.28
C ARG A 104 -6.11 13.49 -49.61
N ALA A 105 -6.42 14.78 -49.71
CA ALA A 105 -6.16 15.56 -50.90
C ALA A 105 -4.66 15.66 -51.19
N PHE A 106 -3.83 15.89 -50.16
CA PHE A 106 -2.38 15.99 -50.34
C PHE A 106 -1.76 14.69 -50.86
N ARG A 107 -2.22 13.51 -50.40
CA ARG A 107 -1.79 12.21 -50.95
C ARG A 107 -2.12 12.08 -52.44
N VAL A 108 -3.33 12.49 -52.84
CA VAL A 108 -3.75 12.45 -54.25
C VAL A 108 -2.88 13.38 -55.11
N ILE A 109 -2.51 14.55 -54.58
CA ILE A 109 -1.74 15.54 -55.34
C ILE A 109 -0.25 15.16 -55.37
N PHE A 110 0.33 14.74 -54.25
CA PHE A 110 1.76 14.48 -54.07
C PHE A 110 2.04 13.09 -53.45
N PRO A 111 2.00 12.00 -54.26
CA PRO A 111 2.18 10.63 -53.76
C PRO A 111 3.48 10.41 -52.98
N ASP A 112 4.58 11.07 -53.37
CA ASP A 112 5.90 10.91 -52.76
C ASP A 112 6.04 11.55 -51.36
N SER A 113 4.97 12.12 -50.81
CA SER A 113 5.01 12.91 -49.55
C SER A 113 4.46 12.16 -48.34
N GLU A 114 4.09 10.90 -48.51
CA GLU A 114 3.45 10.09 -47.48
C GLU A 114 4.22 10.08 -46.15
N LYS A 115 5.56 9.94 -46.19
CA LYS A 115 6.40 9.99 -44.99
C LYS A 115 6.27 11.28 -44.19
N GLN A 116 6.09 12.42 -44.87
CA GLN A 116 5.92 13.72 -44.20
C GLN A 116 4.53 13.82 -43.58
N LEU A 117 3.50 13.35 -44.28
CA LEU A 117 2.12 13.33 -43.77
C LEU A 117 1.98 12.41 -42.55
N VAL A 118 2.62 11.23 -42.58
CA VAL A 118 2.68 10.31 -41.43
C VAL A 118 3.35 10.98 -40.23
N LYS A 119 4.45 11.71 -40.46
CA LYS A 119 5.11 12.45 -39.38
C LYS A 119 4.19 13.51 -38.78
N LEU A 120 3.45 14.27 -39.59
CA LEU A 120 2.51 15.27 -39.07
C LEU A 120 1.38 14.65 -38.24
N ALA A 121 0.84 13.51 -38.68
CA ALA A 121 -0.16 12.78 -37.92
C ALA A 121 0.42 12.26 -36.59
N GLN A 122 1.64 11.71 -36.60
CA GLN A 122 2.34 11.29 -35.39
C GLN A 122 2.63 12.46 -34.44
N ASP A 123 3.03 13.62 -34.97
CA ASP A 123 3.30 14.83 -34.19
C ASP A 123 2.00 15.35 -33.53
N LEU A 124 0.85 15.30 -34.23
CA LEU A 124 -0.45 15.64 -33.67
C LEU A 124 -0.86 14.69 -32.53
N ILE A 125 -0.75 13.37 -32.75
CA ILE A 125 -1.04 12.35 -31.74
C ILE A 125 -0.16 12.57 -30.51
N THR A 126 1.14 12.79 -30.73
CA THR A 126 2.11 13.04 -29.65
C THR A 126 1.75 14.31 -28.87
N LYS A 127 1.37 15.39 -29.55
CA LYS A 127 0.89 16.63 -28.93
C LYS A 127 -0.33 16.37 -28.02
N HIS A 128 -1.32 15.62 -28.49
CA HIS A 128 -2.51 15.30 -27.70
C HIS A 128 -2.17 14.44 -26.47
N PHE A 129 -1.33 13.41 -26.63
CA PHE A 129 -0.91 12.58 -25.49
C PHE A 129 -0.06 13.34 -24.47
N LEU A 130 0.81 14.26 -24.88
CA LEU A 130 1.54 15.12 -23.93
C LEU A 130 0.60 15.98 -23.07
N ILE A 131 -0.52 16.43 -23.63
CA ILE A 131 -1.56 17.15 -22.87
C ILE A 131 -2.25 16.21 -21.88
N ILE A 132 -2.56 14.96 -22.29
CA ILE A 132 -3.07 13.94 -21.37
C ILE A 132 -2.08 13.66 -20.24
N GLU A 133 -0.79 13.53 -20.54
CA GLU A 133 0.23 13.24 -19.53
C GLU A 133 0.28 14.31 -18.43
N GLU A 134 0.08 15.59 -18.76
CA GLU A 134 -0.07 16.65 -17.75
C GLU A 134 -1.43 16.58 -17.05
N TYR A 135 -2.51 16.25 -17.77
CA TYR A 135 -3.84 16.14 -17.21
C TYR A 135 -3.96 15.01 -16.17
N VAL A 136 -3.41 13.82 -16.45
CA VAL A 136 -3.43 12.65 -15.53
C VAL A 136 -2.53 12.82 -14.32
N LYS A 137 -1.63 13.81 -14.32
CA LYS A 137 -0.91 14.21 -13.10
C LYS A 137 -1.81 14.94 -12.12
N THR A 138 -2.97 15.45 -12.56
CA THR A 138 -3.99 16.02 -11.67
C THR A 138 -4.94 14.93 -11.16
N ARG A 139 -5.76 15.25 -10.15
CA ARG A 139 -6.66 14.28 -9.51
C ARG A 139 -7.95 14.10 -10.35
N ILE A 140 -7.86 13.27 -11.38
CA ILE A 140 -8.97 12.94 -12.30
C ILE A 140 -9.58 11.57 -11.99
N CYS A 141 -10.83 11.33 -12.41
CA CYS A 141 -11.45 10.01 -12.28
C CYS A 141 -11.29 9.16 -13.55
N ALA A 142 -11.57 7.86 -13.45
CA ALA A 142 -11.50 6.95 -14.61
C ALA A 142 -12.38 7.36 -15.79
N ALA A 143 -13.57 7.95 -15.52
CA ALA A 143 -14.49 8.37 -16.58
C ALA A 143 -13.91 9.52 -17.41
N ASP A 144 -13.21 10.46 -16.77
CA ASP A 144 -12.55 11.57 -17.44
C ASP A 144 -11.44 11.05 -18.35
N LEU A 145 -10.59 10.14 -17.85
CA LEU A 145 -9.52 9.53 -18.62
C LEU A 145 -10.06 8.77 -19.84
N LEU A 146 -11.07 7.93 -19.65
CA LEU A 146 -11.69 7.15 -20.72
C LEU A 146 -12.34 8.05 -21.77
N GLY A 147 -12.99 9.14 -21.35
CA GLY A 147 -13.58 10.12 -22.27
C GLY A 147 -12.52 10.73 -23.19
N VAL A 148 -11.40 11.17 -22.62
CA VAL A 148 -10.30 11.81 -23.36
C VAL A 148 -9.58 10.80 -24.26
N LEU A 149 -9.33 9.57 -23.79
CA LEU A 149 -8.74 8.50 -24.61
C LEU A 149 -9.65 8.09 -25.77
N ARG A 150 -10.97 8.07 -25.58
CA ARG A 150 -11.93 7.74 -26.63
C ARG A 150 -11.92 8.77 -27.76
N VAL A 151 -11.80 10.06 -27.43
CA VAL A 151 -11.67 11.11 -28.46
C VAL A 151 -10.41 10.87 -29.30
N ILE A 152 -9.25 10.72 -28.65
CA ILE A 152 -8.00 10.50 -29.40
C ILE A 152 -8.05 9.22 -30.22
N TRP A 153 -8.60 8.13 -29.68
CA TRP A 153 -8.72 6.88 -30.44
C TRP A 153 -9.56 7.06 -31.70
N ASN A 154 -10.68 7.78 -31.61
CA ASN A 154 -11.49 8.12 -32.79
C ASN A 154 -10.73 8.98 -33.80
N ASP A 155 -9.93 9.94 -33.34
CA ASP A 155 -9.09 10.77 -34.21
C ASP A 155 -8.03 9.93 -34.92
N VAL A 156 -7.40 8.99 -34.21
CA VAL A 156 -6.41 8.05 -34.74
C VAL A 156 -7.01 7.16 -35.79
N LEU A 157 -8.20 6.57 -35.54
CA LEU A 157 -8.90 5.73 -36.52
C LEU A 157 -9.19 6.49 -37.81
N ARG A 158 -9.63 7.75 -37.71
CA ARG A 158 -9.87 8.62 -38.89
C ARG A 158 -8.60 8.93 -39.67
N MET A 159 -7.47 9.09 -38.99
CA MET A 159 -6.19 9.30 -39.64
C MET A 159 -5.64 8.02 -40.28
N ASP A 160 -5.81 6.86 -39.64
CA ASP A 160 -5.39 5.55 -40.16
C ASP A 160 -6.17 5.16 -41.43
N GLU A 161 -7.47 5.52 -41.54
CA GLU A 161 -8.26 5.36 -42.79
C GLU A 161 -7.61 6.04 -44.00
N VAL A 162 -6.88 7.14 -43.78
CA VAL A 162 -6.22 7.89 -44.86
C VAL A 162 -4.74 7.52 -44.96
N LEU A 163 -4.16 6.83 -43.98
CA LEU A 163 -2.74 6.50 -43.89
C LEU A 163 -2.53 5.03 -43.50
N GLU A 164 -3.17 4.10 -44.20
CA GLU A 164 -3.23 2.67 -43.84
C GLU A 164 -1.84 2.00 -43.63
N GLU A 165 -0.80 2.45 -44.32
CA GLU A 165 0.57 1.89 -44.19
C GLU A 165 1.37 2.47 -43.01
N ALA A 166 0.83 3.46 -42.30
CA ALA A 166 1.55 4.25 -41.29
C ALA A 166 1.53 3.63 -39.88
N SER A 167 0.62 2.70 -39.61
CA SER A 167 0.43 2.07 -38.30
C SER A 167 0.25 3.08 -37.16
N LEU A 168 -0.55 4.14 -37.38
CA LEU A 168 -0.75 5.21 -36.38
C LEU A 168 -1.38 4.67 -35.10
N SER A 169 -2.20 3.62 -35.23
CA SER A 169 -2.75 2.85 -34.12
C SER A 169 -1.67 2.30 -33.17
N ASN A 170 -0.53 1.82 -33.69
CA ASN A 170 0.58 1.34 -32.86
C ASN A 170 1.30 2.48 -32.13
N HIS A 171 1.50 3.63 -32.80
CA HIS A 171 2.09 4.82 -32.17
C HIS A 171 1.21 5.36 -31.05
N SER A 172 -0.10 5.42 -31.29
CA SER A 172 -1.11 5.78 -30.28
C SER A 172 -1.11 4.81 -29.10
N LEU A 173 -0.98 3.50 -29.36
CA LEU A 173 -0.90 2.49 -28.31
C LEU A 173 0.32 2.71 -27.38
N GLU A 174 1.50 2.99 -27.94
CA GLU A 174 2.69 3.29 -27.14
C GLU A 174 2.54 4.58 -26.31
N ALA A 175 1.94 5.62 -26.88
CA ALA A 175 1.67 6.85 -26.15
C ALA A 175 0.61 6.64 -25.03
N ALA A 176 -0.43 5.85 -25.30
CA ALA A 176 -1.45 5.50 -24.31
C ALA A 176 -0.89 4.66 -23.17
N LYS A 177 0.07 3.77 -23.43
CA LYS A 177 0.82 3.05 -22.37
C LYS A 177 1.43 4.03 -21.36
N VAL A 178 2.09 5.08 -21.85
CA VAL A 178 2.73 6.08 -21.00
C VAL A 178 1.69 6.84 -20.17
N ALA A 179 0.61 7.31 -20.81
CA ALA A 179 -0.47 8.04 -20.14
C ALA A 179 -1.18 7.20 -19.06
N LEU A 180 -1.54 5.96 -19.35
CA LEU A 180 -2.21 5.05 -18.41
C LEU A 180 -1.29 4.69 -17.22
N LYS A 181 -0.01 4.42 -17.49
CA LYS A 181 0.97 4.15 -16.44
C LYS A 181 1.15 5.38 -15.53
N LEU A 182 1.17 6.59 -16.11
CA LEU A 182 1.22 7.83 -15.35
C LEU A 182 -0.02 8.03 -14.49
N TYR A 183 -1.22 7.79 -15.02
CA TYR A 183 -2.47 7.86 -14.25
C TYR A 183 -2.43 6.96 -13.00
N ILE A 184 -2.06 5.68 -13.18
CA ILE A 184 -1.94 4.71 -12.06
C ILE A 184 -0.94 5.23 -11.02
N ARG A 185 0.23 5.70 -11.47
CA ARG A 185 1.27 6.23 -10.58
C ARG A 185 0.83 7.47 -9.82
N SER A 186 0.13 8.39 -10.48
CA SER A 186 -0.44 9.60 -9.86
C SER A 186 -1.48 9.23 -8.81
N ALA A 187 -2.37 8.27 -9.10
CA ALA A 187 -3.39 7.81 -8.16
C ALA A 187 -2.77 7.23 -6.87
N PHE A 188 -1.75 6.38 -6.97
CA PHE A 188 -1.02 5.87 -5.80
C PHE A 188 -0.28 6.98 -5.04
N SER A 189 0.30 7.96 -5.75
CA SER A 189 0.95 9.12 -5.12
C SER A 189 -0.03 9.94 -4.29
N TYR A 190 -1.23 10.20 -4.83
CA TYR A 190 -2.28 10.93 -4.11
C TYR A 190 -2.81 10.13 -2.92
N LEU A 191 -3.03 8.83 -3.08
CA LEU A 191 -3.43 7.97 -1.97
C LEU A 191 -2.40 8.01 -0.83
N LYS A 192 -1.11 7.95 -1.16
CA LYS A 192 -0.03 8.07 -0.16
C LYS A 192 -0.03 9.44 0.52
N GLN A 193 -0.23 10.51 -0.24
CA GLN A 193 -0.25 11.87 0.30
C GLN A 193 -1.43 12.05 1.26
N ASP A 194 -2.63 11.63 0.86
CA ASP A 194 -3.82 11.66 1.71
C ASP A 194 -3.54 10.94 3.04
N ILE A 195 -3.01 9.71 2.99
CA ILE A 195 -2.68 8.94 4.21
C ILE A 195 -1.65 9.67 5.08
N SER A 196 -0.60 10.23 4.47
CA SER A 196 0.44 10.96 5.20
C SER A 196 -0.12 12.20 5.90
N ASP A 197 -0.98 12.96 5.22
CA ASP A 197 -1.62 14.15 5.76
C ASP A 197 -2.57 13.82 6.91
N TYR A 198 -3.32 12.72 6.82
CA TYR A 198 -4.18 12.24 7.91
C TYR A 198 -3.37 11.70 9.10
N LEU A 199 -2.33 10.90 8.86
CA LEU A 199 -1.42 10.44 9.93
C LEU A 199 -0.76 11.61 10.65
N LEU A 200 -0.35 12.65 9.91
CA LEU A 200 0.22 13.86 10.47
C LEU A 200 -0.79 14.62 11.34
N LYS A 201 -2.08 14.66 10.94
CA LYS A 201 -3.16 15.25 11.75
C LYS A 201 -3.42 14.47 13.05
N VAL A 202 -3.35 13.13 13.00
CA VAL A 202 -3.51 12.29 14.21
C VAL A 202 -2.32 12.48 15.18
N LEU A 203 -1.11 12.67 14.65
CA LEU A 203 0.12 12.82 15.45
C LEU A 203 0.36 14.24 15.96
N LYS A 204 0.02 15.27 15.17
CA LYS A 204 0.15 16.68 15.53
C LYS A 204 -1.19 17.21 16.05
N ARG A 205 -1.50 16.88 17.31
CA ARG A 205 -2.57 17.58 18.01
C ARG A 205 -1.99 18.79 18.74
N ASP A 206 -1.74 19.87 17.99
CA ASP A 206 -1.64 21.20 18.58
C ASP A 206 -3.05 21.61 19.01
N GLY A 207 -3.18 22.04 20.26
CA GLY A 207 -4.45 22.16 20.96
C GLY A 207 -5.50 23.02 20.24
N ALA A 208 -6.52 22.37 19.69
CA ALA A 208 -7.89 22.87 19.59
C ALA A 208 -8.76 21.68 19.14
N GLU A 209 -9.83 21.39 19.90
CA GLU A 209 -10.82 20.33 19.68
C GLU A 209 -10.40 18.89 20.06
N GLU A 210 -10.81 18.49 21.27
CA GLU A 210 -10.85 17.12 21.77
C GLU A 210 -11.90 16.25 21.02
N TYR A 211 -11.71 15.99 19.73
CA TYR A 211 -12.26 14.76 19.14
C TYR A 211 -11.76 13.52 19.89
N PRO A 212 -12.61 12.53 20.23
CA PRO A 212 -12.15 11.27 20.78
C PRO A 212 -11.13 10.63 19.84
N LEU A 213 -10.03 10.11 20.40
CA LEU A 213 -8.95 9.48 19.63
C LEU A 213 -9.47 8.39 18.67
N GLU A 214 -10.49 7.66 19.10
CA GLU A 214 -11.21 6.65 18.32
C GLU A 214 -11.81 7.21 17.02
N VAL A 215 -12.38 8.42 17.05
CA VAL A 215 -12.99 9.07 15.88
C VAL A 215 -11.93 9.49 14.86
N ALA A 216 -10.77 9.97 15.33
CA ALA A 216 -9.67 10.36 14.46
C ALA A 216 -8.98 9.14 13.81
N LEU A 217 -8.86 8.04 14.57
CA LEU A 217 -8.34 6.77 14.08
C LEU A 217 -9.30 6.14 13.06
N ASP A 218 -10.60 6.10 13.34
CA ASP A 218 -11.65 5.62 12.42
C ASP A 218 -11.67 6.43 11.12
N ALA A 219 -11.62 7.76 11.20
CA ALA A 219 -11.54 8.62 10.02
C ALA A 219 -10.28 8.35 9.18
N SER A 220 -9.14 8.11 9.82
CA SER A 220 -7.87 7.81 9.12
C SER A 220 -7.92 6.46 8.42
N LEU A 221 -8.47 5.45 9.08
CA LEU A 221 -8.68 4.12 8.49
C LEU A 221 -9.65 4.19 7.32
N LYS A 222 -10.77 4.90 7.50
CA LYS A 222 -11.76 5.10 6.45
C LYS A 222 -11.14 5.71 5.21
N VAL A 223 -10.26 6.70 5.32
CA VAL A 223 -9.55 7.28 4.18
C VAL A 223 -8.61 6.29 3.50
N VAL A 224 -7.87 5.49 4.27
CA VAL A 224 -6.99 4.43 3.72
C VAL A 224 -7.80 3.42 2.90
N PHE A 225 -8.94 2.96 3.45
CA PHE A 225 -9.78 1.96 2.80
C PHE A 225 -10.62 2.51 1.66
N ASP A 226 -11.30 3.65 1.87
CA ASP A 226 -12.12 4.28 0.83
C ASP A 226 -11.24 4.77 -0.32
N GLY A 227 -10.05 5.31 -0.04
CA GLY A 227 -9.09 5.71 -1.07
C GLY A 227 -8.61 4.53 -1.92
N GLY A 228 -8.20 3.43 -1.27
CA GLY A 228 -7.82 2.20 -1.98
C GLY A 228 -8.99 1.58 -2.77
N ARG A 229 -10.20 1.58 -2.20
CA ARG A 229 -11.42 1.07 -2.84
C ARG A 229 -11.82 1.90 -4.06
N ASN A 230 -11.81 3.22 -3.93
CA ASN A 230 -12.17 4.12 -5.03
C ASN A 230 -11.19 3.96 -6.20
N PHE A 231 -9.90 3.82 -5.90
CA PHE A 231 -8.90 3.51 -6.92
C PHE A 231 -9.18 2.18 -7.63
N LEU A 232 -9.48 1.10 -6.88
CA LEU A 232 -9.88 -0.16 -7.52
C LEU A 232 -11.11 0.01 -8.40
N LEU A 233 -12.16 0.68 -7.92
CA LEU A 233 -13.36 0.93 -8.71
C LEU A 233 -13.06 1.67 -10.01
N ASP A 234 -12.15 2.64 -9.98
CA ASP A 234 -11.72 3.36 -11.16
C ASP A 234 -10.92 2.47 -12.14
N ILE A 235 -10.03 1.62 -11.64
CA ILE A 235 -9.36 0.61 -12.48
C ILE A 235 -10.36 -0.37 -13.10
N HIS A 236 -11.39 -0.80 -12.36
CA HIS A 236 -12.43 -1.67 -12.91
C HIS A 236 -13.19 -0.97 -14.04
N LYS A 237 -13.59 0.30 -13.86
CA LYS A 237 -14.22 1.06 -14.94
C LYS A 237 -13.35 1.13 -16.19
N ILE A 238 -12.03 1.30 -16.03
CA ILE A 238 -11.09 1.32 -17.17
C ILE A 238 -11.11 -0.03 -17.88
N LEU A 239 -10.99 -1.13 -17.13
CA LEU A 239 -10.87 -2.47 -17.69
C LEU A 239 -12.18 -3.04 -18.23
N ASP A 240 -13.33 -2.60 -17.72
CA ASP A 240 -14.65 -2.99 -18.23
C ASP A 240 -15.08 -2.15 -19.43
N ASP A 241 -14.33 -1.10 -19.79
CA ASP A 241 -14.62 -0.28 -20.96
C ASP A 241 -14.28 -1.03 -22.27
N ASN A 242 -15.14 -0.92 -23.28
CA ASN A 242 -14.98 -1.55 -24.59
C ASN A 242 -14.06 -0.75 -25.54
N LEU A 243 -13.05 -0.05 -25.02
CA LEU A 243 -12.12 0.72 -25.83
C LEU A 243 -10.94 -0.17 -26.27
N GLU A 244 -10.76 -0.34 -27.57
CA GLU A 244 -9.74 -1.25 -28.14
C GLU A 244 -8.31 -0.95 -27.64
N ILE A 245 -7.98 0.33 -27.44
CA ILE A 245 -6.67 0.73 -26.90
C ILE A 245 -6.45 0.23 -25.47
N VAL A 246 -7.52 0.09 -24.68
CA VAL A 246 -7.48 -0.42 -23.31
C VAL A 246 -7.43 -1.95 -23.33
N ASP A 247 -8.19 -2.60 -24.21
CA ASP A 247 -8.15 -4.05 -24.37
C ASP A 247 -6.74 -4.57 -24.69
N ASN A 248 -6.03 -3.87 -25.58
CA ASN A 248 -4.65 -4.19 -25.93
C ASN A 248 -3.64 -3.97 -24.78
N LEU A 249 -4.02 -3.17 -23.78
CA LEU A 249 -3.17 -2.83 -22.62
C LEU A 249 -3.63 -3.48 -21.33
N ARG A 250 -4.68 -4.30 -21.37
CA ARG A 250 -5.32 -4.93 -20.21
C ARG A 250 -4.30 -5.59 -19.28
N GLU A 251 -3.50 -6.52 -19.79
CA GLU A 251 -2.49 -7.25 -18.99
C GLU A 251 -1.42 -6.30 -18.41
N LEU A 252 -1.01 -5.26 -19.15
CA LEU A 252 -0.03 -4.29 -18.65
C LEU A 252 -0.62 -3.41 -17.54
N ILE A 253 -1.89 -3.01 -17.65
CA ILE A 253 -2.59 -2.26 -16.61
C ILE A 253 -2.67 -3.09 -15.33
N ILE A 254 -2.94 -4.40 -15.46
CA ILE A 254 -2.91 -5.34 -14.33
C ILE A 254 -1.57 -5.32 -13.64
N ASP A 255 -0.50 -5.56 -14.40
CA ASP A 255 0.86 -5.62 -13.88
C ASP A 255 1.24 -4.32 -13.15
N TRP A 256 0.93 -3.16 -13.73
CA TRP A 256 1.20 -1.86 -13.11
C TRP A 256 0.39 -1.61 -11.84
N VAL A 257 -0.85 -2.07 -11.78
CA VAL A 257 -1.67 -1.95 -10.56
C VAL A 257 -1.12 -2.86 -9.46
N GLN A 258 -0.71 -4.08 -9.80
CA GLN A 258 -0.10 -5.00 -8.85
C GLN A 258 1.24 -4.50 -8.31
N GLU A 259 2.12 -4.02 -9.20
CA GLU A 259 3.39 -3.38 -8.84
C GLU A 259 3.14 -2.15 -7.97
N GLY A 260 2.17 -1.31 -8.36
CA GLY A 260 1.78 -0.11 -7.62
C GLY A 260 1.30 -0.42 -6.19
N TYR A 261 0.48 -1.45 -5.98
CA TYR A 261 0.09 -1.90 -4.64
C TYR A 261 1.27 -2.40 -3.81
N GLN A 262 2.16 -3.18 -4.44
CA GLN A 262 3.35 -3.70 -3.76
C GLN A 262 4.24 -2.56 -3.26
N ASP A 263 4.49 -1.56 -4.11
CA ASP A 263 5.31 -0.41 -3.77
C ASP A 263 4.61 0.51 -2.78
N PHE A 264 3.30 0.70 -2.92
CA PHE A 264 2.48 1.43 -1.97
C PHE A 264 2.57 0.84 -0.55
N PHE A 265 2.39 -0.48 -0.38
CA PHE A 265 2.49 -1.10 0.94
C PHE A 265 3.91 -1.09 1.51
N ARG A 266 4.94 -1.29 0.66
CA ARG A 266 6.34 -1.17 1.07
C ARG A 266 6.64 0.22 1.61
N GLU A 267 6.19 1.24 0.89
CA GLU A 267 6.42 2.62 1.28
C GLU A 267 5.59 3.01 2.50
N LEU A 268 4.35 2.52 2.61
CA LEU A 268 3.52 2.68 3.80
C LEU A 268 4.23 2.09 5.04
N GLU A 269 4.76 0.88 4.94
CA GLU A 269 5.57 0.25 5.99
C GLU A 269 6.76 1.15 6.40
N VAL A 270 7.52 1.69 5.43
CA VAL A 270 8.63 2.60 5.70
C VAL A 270 8.16 3.87 6.41
N GLN A 271 7.05 4.47 5.99
CA GLN A 271 6.48 5.65 6.65
C GLN A 271 6.12 5.35 8.11
N PHE A 272 5.40 4.25 8.36
CA PHE A 272 5.04 3.84 9.72
C PHE A 272 6.27 3.52 10.59
N MET A 273 7.31 2.91 10.02
CA MET A 273 8.59 2.70 10.72
C MET A 273 9.28 4.03 11.07
N LEU A 274 9.29 5.01 10.17
CA LEU A 274 9.85 6.34 10.43
C LEU A 274 9.07 7.10 11.50
N PHE A 275 7.73 6.99 11.50
CA PHE A 275 6.88 7.56 12.55
C PHE A 275 7.14 6.90 13.92
N SER A 276 7.30 5.58 13.94
CA SER A 276 7.71 4.84 15.14
C SER A 276 9.06 5.36 15.68
N GLY A 277 10.09 5.45 14.84
CA GLY A 277 11.43 5.90 15.24
C GLY A 277 11.50 7.35 15.72
N ARG A 278 10.67 8.24 15.17
CA ARG A 278 10.55 9.64 15.62
C ARG A 278 9.97 9.75 17.04
N ASN A 279 8.96 8.94 17.38
CA ASN A 279 8.35 8.95 18.72
C ASN A 279 9.30 8.43 19.81
N TYR A 280 10.15 7.44 19.51
CA TYR A 280 11.17 7.00 20.47
C TYR A 280 12.33 8.00 20.64
N SER A 281 12.67 8.75 19.59
CA SER A 281 13.76 9.74 19.63
C SER A 281 13.36 10.97 20.44
N SER A 282 12.12 11.46 20.31
CA SER A 282 11.59 12.58 21.10
C SER A 282 11.34 12.21 22.57
N ALA A 283 11.02 10.95 22.88
CA ALA A 283 10.90 10.45 24.25
C ALA A 283 12.25 10.35 25.01
N THR A 284 13.37 10.66 24.36
CA THR A 284 14.71 10.68 24.99
C THR A 284 14.92 11.92 25.86
N GLN A 285 14.03 12.91 25.82
CA GLN A 285 14.02 14.04 26.72
C GLN A 285 12.63 14.18 27.34
N ILE A 286 12.50 13.86 28.62
CA ILE A 286 11.81 14.67 29.65
C ILE A 286 11.63 13.82 30.93
N HIS A 287 12.00 14.45 32.04
CA HIS A 287 11.83 14.01 33.41
C HIS A 287 10.35 13.75 33.76
N GLY A 288 10.09 12.70 34.55
CA GLY A 288 8.84 12.56 35.30
C GLY A 288 7.84 11.60 34.65
N LEU A 289 7.30 10.69 35.45
CA LEU A 289 6.09 9.94 35.13
C LEU A 289 4.92 10.92 34.95
N THR A 290 4.71 11.39 33.74
CA THR A 290 3.44 11.93 33.27
C THR A 290 3.13 11.25 31.96
N GLU A 291 1.86 10.86 31.79
CA GLU A 291 1.33 10.12 30.66
C GLU A 291 1.98 10.54 29.34
N GLY A 292 2.63 9.58 28.66
CA GLY A 292 3.17 9.79 27.33
C GLY A 292 2.12 10.42 26.43
N ALA A 293 2.53 11.40 25.62
CA ALA A 293 1.67 12.17 24.73
C ALA A 293 0.62 11.26 24.07
N GLN A 294 -0.61 11.76 23.89
CA GLN A 294 -1.72 11.00 23.33
C GLN A 294 -1.36 10.26 22.01
N GLY A 295 -0.38 10.78 21.26
CA GLY A 295 0.24 10.14 20.08
C GLY A 295 0.94 8.80 20.34
N ASP A 296 1.50 8.55 21.53
CA ASP A 296 2.18 7.30 21.90
C ASP A 296 1.20 6.13 22.08
N LYS A 297 -0.07 6.41 22.41
CA LYS A 297 -1.14 5.41 22.51
C LYS A 297 -1.89 5.27 21.18
N ALA A 298 -2.09 6.38 20.46
CA ALA A 298 -2.77 6.42 19.16
C ALA A 298 -2.11 5.57 18.07
N PHE A 299 -0.79 5.69 17.97
CA PHE A 299 -0.06 5.12 16.85
C PHE A 299 -0.04 3.58 16.85
N PRO A 300 0.28 2.88 17.97
CA PRO A 300 0.21 1.43 17.97
C PRO A 300 -1.21 0.89 17.77
N SER A 301 -2.25 1.56 18.30
CA SER A 301 -3.64 1.16 18.05
C SER A 301 -4.00 1.24 16.57
N LEU A 302 -3.58 2.30 15.87
CA LEU A 302 -3.76 2.42 14.42
C LEU A 302 -3.08 1.29 13.65
N VAL A 303 -1.84 0.95 14.03
CA VAL A 303 -1.06 -0.11 13.39
C VAL A 303 -1.75 -1.47 13.56
N LEU A 304 -2.30 -1.75 14.75
CA LEU A 304 -3.04 -3.00 15.00
C LEU A 304 -4.34 -3.07 14.20
N GLU A 305 -5.09 -1.97 14.13
CA GLU A 305 -6.35 -1.90 13.38
C GLU A 305 -6.14 -2.07 11.87
N LEU A 306 -5.07 -1.46 11.32
CA LEU A 306 -4.63 -1.68 9.95
C LEU A 306 -4.25 -3.14 9.71
N ALA A 307 -3.52 -3.76 10.64
CA ALA A 307 -3.13 -5.16 10.53
C ALA A 307 -4.35 -6.09 10.50
N ALA A 308 -5.30 -5.88 11.40
CA ALA A 308 -6.53 -6.67 11.49
C ALA A 308 -7.40 -6.51 10.23
N SER A 309 -7.57 -5.26 9.78
CA SER A 309 -8.36 -4.95 8.59
C SER A 309 -7.74 -5.53 7.32
N PHE A 310 -6.41 -5.48 7.17
CA PHE A 310 -5.70 -6.05 6.03
C PHE A 310 -5.67 -7.58 6.05
N SER A 311 -5.74 -8.21 7.22
CA SER A 311 -5.88 -9.67 7.38
C SER A 311 -7.27 -10.17 6.98
N GLY A 312 -8.30 -9.39 7.31
CA GLY A 312 -9.70 -9.66 7.01
C GLY A 312 -10.17 -9.20 5.62
N ALA A 313 -9.33 -8.51 4.84
CA ALA A 313 -9.63 -8.03 3.48
C ALA A 313 -9.78 -9.13 2.42
N SER A 314 -10.22 -10.32 2.84
CA SER A 314 -10.62 -11.43 2.00
C SER A 314 -12.06 -11.79 2.34
N VAL A 315 -12.97 -11.45 1.43
CA VAL A 315 -14.30 -12.09 1.29
C VAL A 315 -15.29 -11.85 2.44
N ARG A 316 -15.75 -10.60 2.61
CA ARG A 316 -17.10 -10.35 3.17
C ARG A 316 -17.71 -9.14 2.47
N GLY A 317 -18.21 -9.35 1.25
CA GLY A 317 -18.90 -8.30 0.49
C GLY A 317 -18.91 -8.41 -1.04
N TYR A 318 -18.28 -9.43 -1.64
CA TYR A 318 -18.27 -9.62 -3.09
C TYR A 318 -19.28 -10.70 -3.50
N GLU A 319 -20.57 -10.42 -3.33
CA GLU A 319 -21.65 -11.27 -3.89
C GLU A 319 -22.13 -10.81 -5.28
N HIS A 320 -21.54 -9.77 -5.85
CA HIS A 320 -21.75 -9.46 -7.27
C HIS A 320 -20.43 -9.68 -7.98
N GLY A 321 -20.40 -10.78 -8.72
CA GLY A 321 -19.18 -11.43 -9.20
C GLY A 321 -18.29 -10.51 -10.01
N LEU A 322 -16.99 -10.84 -10.02
CA LEU A 322 -16.02 -10.61 -11.10
C LEU A 322 -14.71 -11.32 -10.69
N THR A 323 -14.11 -12.05 -11.62
CA THR A 323 -13.01 -13.03 -11.46
C THR A 323 -11.61 -12.42 -11.45
N PHE A 324 -11.49 -11.11 -11.26
CA PHE A 324 -10.29 -10.36 -11.60
C PHE A 324 -9.50 -9.88 -10.38
N ILE A 325 -8.37 -10.54 -10.11
CA ILE A 325 -7.35 -10.16 -9.11
C ILE A 325 -7.82 -9.95 -7.64
N PRO A 326 -8.87 -10.60 -7.08
CA PRO A 326 -9.06 -10.48 -5.63
C PRO A 326 -7.96 -11.23 -4.89
N GLY A 327 -7.51 -12.38 -5.41
CA GLY A 327 -6.56 -13.26 -4.73
C GLY A 327 -5.18 -12.65 -4.49
N GLU A 328 -4.57 -12.09 -5.53
CA GLU A 328 -3.21 -11.54 -5.45
C GLU A 328 -3.18 -10.23 -4.67
N ILE A 329 -4.16 -9.34 -4.90
CA ILE A 329 -4.30 -8.10 -4.12
C ILE A 329 -4.59 -8.46 -2.65
N SER A 330 -5.55 -9.33 -2.35
CA SER A 330 -5.78 -9.81 -0.98
C SER A 330 -4.55 -10.46 -0.36
N GLN A 331 -3.70 -11.15 -1.13
CA GLN A 331 -2.43 -11.68 -0.64
C GLN A 331 -1.45 -10.57 -0.28
N LYS A 332 -1.35 -9.50 -1.08
CA LYS A 332 -0.51 -8.33 -0.77
C LYS A 332 -1.01 -7.60 0.47
N PHE A 333 -2.33 -7.39 0.59
CA PHE A 333 -2.96 -6.85 1.80
C PHE A 333 -2.64 -7.73 3.02
N ARG A 334 -2.85 -9.05 2.94
CA ARG A 334 -2.54 -9.99 4.04
C ARG A 334 -1.06 -9.91 4.44
N ALA A 335 -0.14 -9.90 3.47
CA ALA A 335 1.29 -9.78 3.73
C ALA A 335 1.68 -8.43 4.37
N ALA A 336 1.03 -7.34 3.96
CA ALA A 336 1.19 -6.03 4.60
C ALA A 336 0.62 -6.05 6.02
N GLY A 337 -0.54 -6.68 6.22
CA GLY A 337 -1.13 -6.90 7.53
C GLY A 337 -0.18 -7.65 8.47
N ASP A 338 0.46 -8.73 7.99
CA ASP A 338 1.38 -9.54 8.80
C ASP A 338 2.56 -8.67 9.29
N LYS A 339 3.08 -7.80 8.41
CA LYS A 339 4.14 -6.84 8.74
C LYS A 339 3.68 -5.80 9.76
N PHE A 340 2.48 -5.24 9.62
CA PHE A 340 1.92 -4.31 10.59
C PHE A 340 1.68 -4.97 11.95
N LEU A 341 1.23 -6.22 11.98
CA LEU A 341 1.08 -6.97 13.23
C LEU A 341 2.42 -7.17 13.94
N GLN A 342 3.46 -7.54 13.19
CA GLN A 342 4.82 -7.63 13.74
C GLN A 342 5.33 -6.28 14.23
N LEU A 343 5.05 -5.19 13.51
CA LEU A 343 5.38 -3.84 13.94
C LEU A 343 4.69 -3.51 15.28
N TYR A 344 3.40 -3.79 15.43
CA TYR A 344 2.68 -3.60 16.69
C TYR A 344 3.32 -4.38 17.85
N ILE A 345 3.61 -5.67 17.64
CA ILE A 345 4.26 -6.53 18.65
C ILE A 345 5.61 -5.95 19.06
N ASN A 346 6.41 -5.48 18.09
CA ASN A 346 7.70 -4.85 18.34
C ASN A 346 7.55 -3.54 19.14
N LEU A 347 6.61 -2.66 18.77
CA LEU A 347 6.34 -1.39 19.46
C LEU A 347 6.02 -1.64 20.95
N ARG A 348 5.11 -2.59 21.22
CA ARG A 348 4.68 -2.94 22.58
C ARG A 348 5.80 -3.62 23.38
N THR A 349 6.49 -4.56 22.77
CA THR A 349 7.64 -5.25 23.38
C THR A 349 8.77 -4.28 23.71
N GLN A 350 9.07 -3.32 22.83
CA GLN A 350 10.11 -2.31 23.05
C GLN A 350 9.76 -1.38 24.21
N ARG A 351 8.50 -0.96 24.32
CA ARG A 351 8.01 -0.13 25.44
C ARG A 351 8.21 -0.84 26.78
N ILE A 352 7.82 -2.11 26.87
CA ILE A 352 8.02 -2.93 28.07
C ILE A 352 9.52 -3.19 28.32
N SER A 353 10.31 -3.43 27.27
CA SER A 353 11.75 -3.61 27.37
C SER A 353 12.48 -2.35 27.88
N HIS A 354 11.97 -1.16 27.57
CA HIS A 354 12.50 0.08 28.11
C HIS A 354 12.22 0.22 29.61
N LEU A 355 11.02 -0.16 30.07
CA LEU A 355 10.68 -0.24 31.49
C LEU A 355 11.61 -1.22 32.23
N LEU A 356 11.83 -2.41 31.64
CA LEU A 356 12.77 -3.41 32.15
C LEU A 356 14.21 -2.85 32.25
N LYS A 357 14.70 -2.21 31.18
CA LYS A 357 16.05 -1.60 31.17
C LYS A 357 16.24 -0.61 32.32
N LYS A 358 15.25 0.25 32.59
CA LYS A 358 15.28 1.20 33.71
C LYS A 358 15.34 0.49 35.07
N ARG A 359 14.61 -0.62 35.24
CA ARG A 359 14.63 -1.42 36.47
C ARG A 359 16.02 -1.98 36.76
N PHE A 360 16.73 -2.47 35.74
CA PHE A 360 18.04 -3.07 35.95
C PHE A 360 19.20 -2.07 35.98
N ALA A 361 19.04 -0.87 35.40
CA ALA A 361 20.07 0.17 35.41
C ALA A 361 20.13 0.98 36.72
N THR A 362 19.01 1.12 37.44
CA THR A 362 18.91 2.01 38.62
C THR A 362 19.60 1.46 39.90
N PRO A 363 19.37 0.20 40.33
CA PRO A 363 19.89 -0.31 41.59
C PRO A 363 21.30 -0.89 41.48
N ASN A 364 22.07 -0.82 42.57
CA ASN A 364 23.32 -1.56 42.69
C ASN A 364 23.04 -2.99 43.18
N TRP A 365 22.97 -3.95 42.23
CA TRP A 365 22.67 -5.36 42.49
C TRP A 365 23.69 -6.10 43.35
N VAL A 366 24.94 -5.61 43.43
CA VAL A 366 26.02 -6.20 44.25
C VAL A 366 25.87 -5.80 45.73
N LYS A 367 25.26 -4.64 46.01
CA LYS A 367 25.01 -4.13 47.37
C LYS A 367 23.52 -4.06 47.68
N HIS A 368 22.71 -4.92 47.05
CA HIS A 368 21.27 -4.92 47.22
C HIS A 368 20.90 -5.33 48.66
N LYS A 369 19.85 -4.71 49.20
CA LYS A 369 19.31 -4.99 50.55
C LYS A 369 18.34 -6.18 50.50
N GLU A 370 18.06 -6.77 51.64
CA GLU A 370 17.09 -7.87 51.75
C GLU A 370 15.69 -7.46 51.26
N PRO A 371 15.01 -8.35 50.51
CA PRO A 371 13.69 -8.06 49.96
C PRO A 371 12.65 -7.96 51.08
N ARG A 372 11.90 -6.85 51.12
CA ARG A 372 10.80 -6.61 52.08
C ARG A 372 9.42 -6.65 51.46
N GLU A 373 9.35 -6.47 50.15
CA GLU A 373 8.11 -6.50 49.38
C GLU A 373 8.42 -6.75 47.91
N VAL A 374 7.39 -7.11 47.14
CA VAL A 374 7.45 -7.21 45.69
C VAL A 374 7.68 -5.81 45.12
N HIS A 375 8.68 -5.68 44.24
CA HIS A 375 9.09 -4.39 43.72
C HIS A 375 7.98 -3.75 42.87
N MET A 376 7.79 -2.42 42.95
CA MET A 376 6.76 -1.67 42.20
C MET A 376 6.84 -1.82 40.67
N PHE A 377 8.00 -2.28 40.17
CA PHE A 377 8.20 -2.55 38.74
C PHE A 377 7.24 -3.65 38.25
N VAL A 378 6.93 -4.62 39.10
CA VAL A 378 6.01 -5.71 38.79
C VAL A 378 4.61 -5.15 38.51
N ASP A 379 4.16 -4.18 39.30
CA ASP A 379 2.85 -3.54 39.09
C ASP A 379 2.84 -2.74 37.77
N LEU A 380 3.91 -1.98 37.48
CA LEU A 380 4.06 -1.24 36.21
C LEU A 380 4.10 -2.18 34.99
N PHE A 381 4.78 -3.33 35.13
CA PHE A 381 4.85 -4.35 34.08
C PHE A 381 3.47 -4.95 33.81
N LEU A 382 2.73 -5.32 34.84
CA LEU A 382 1.37 -5.86 34.72
C LEU A 382 0.39 -4.82 34.17
N GLN A 383 0.56 -3.54 34.53
CA GLN A 383 -0.25 -2.46 33.98
C GLN A 383 -0.04 -2.29 32.47
N GLU A 384 1.19 -2.31 31.98
CA GLU A 384 1.48 -2.24 30.53
C GLU A 384 0.97 -3.47 29.76
N LEU A 385 1.04 -4.67 30.36
CA LEU A 385 0.41 -5.87 29.78
C LEU A 385 -1.12 -5.75 29.74
N LYS A 386 -1.74 -5.19 30.77
CA LYS A 386 -3.20 -4.96 30.82
C LYS A 386 -3.65 -3.95 29.76
N ILE A 387 -2.90 -2.86 29.57
CA ILE A 387 -3.16 -1.88 28.50
C ILE A 387 -3.10 -2.56 27.14
N THR A 388 -2.04 -3.33 26.88
CA THR A 388 -1.86 -4.10 25.64
C THR A 388 -3.02 -5.09 25.44
N GLY A 389 -3.41 -5.82 26.49
CA GLY A 389 -4.52 -6.77 26.45
C GLY A 389 -5.86 -6.11 26.12
N ASN A 390 -6.13 -4.92 26.67
CA ASN A 390 -7.35 -4.16 26.37
C ASN A 390 -7.40 -3.68 24.91
N GLU A 391 -6.28 -3.19 24.37
CA GLU A 391 -6.19 -2.78 22.96
C GLU A 391 -6.40 -3.97 22.02
N VAL A 392 -5.69 -5.08 22.28
CA VAL A 392 -5.83 -6.31 21.49
C VAL A 392 -7.26 -6.83 21.54
N LYS A 393 -7.92 -6.74 22.70
CA LYS A 393 -9.31 -7.16 22.89
C LYS A 393 -10.32 -6.32 22.12
N GLN A 394 -10.03 -5.04 21.87
CA GLN A 394 -10.89 -4.15 21.08
C GLN A 394 -10.84 -4.48 19.58
N VAL A 395 -9.68 -4.93 19.08
CA VAL A 395 -9.42 -5.06 17.65
C VAL A 395 -9.50 -6.51 17.14
N LEU A 396 -8.95 -7.47 17.89
CA LEU A 396 -8.81 -8.85 17.42
C LEU A 396 -9.93 -9.76 17.97
N PRO A 397 -10.31 -10.80 17.21
CA PRO A 397 -11.28 -11.78 17.68
C PRO A 397 -10.70 -12.62 18.84
N GLN A 398 -11.54 -12.90 19.82
CA GLN A 398 -11.22 -13.86 20.88
C GLN A 398 -11.33 -15.28 20.31
N ASP A 399 -10.31 -16.12 20.51
CA ASP A 399 -10.42 -17.52 20.07
C ASP A 399 -11.54 -18.20 20.89
N THR A 400 -12.55 -18.72 20.18
CA THR A 400 -13.69 -19.42 20.80
C THR A 400 -13.38 -20.88 21.08
N ARG A 401 -12.14 -21.34 20.85
CA ARG A 401 -11.67 -22.68 21.23
C ARG A 401 -11.42 -22.84 22.74
N LYS A 402 -12.36 -22.39 23.56
CA LYS A 402 -12.60 -23.05 24.85
C LYS A 402 -13.17 -24.44 24.55
N HIS A 403 -12.29 -25.40 24.28
CA HIS A 403 -12.59 -26.80 24.60
C HIS A 403 -12.74 -26.90 26.12
N ARG A 404 -13.88 -26.44 26.63
CA ARG A 404 -14.50 -27.00 27.81
C ARG A 404 -14.49 -28.50 27.56
N ARG A 405 -13.67 -29.22 28.32
CA ARG A 405 -13.67 -30.67 28.36
C ARG A 405 -15.10 -31.09 28.73
N ALA A 406 -15.90 -31.35 27.70
CA ALA A 406 -17.14 -32.07 27.84
C ALA A 406 -16.73 -33.54 27.84
N ASP A 407 -16.79 -34.13 29.02
CA ASP A 407 -16.61 -35.57 29.23
C ASP A 407 -17.51 -36.33 28.25
N SER A 408 -16.90 -36.87 27.20
CA SER A 408 -17.54 -37.79 26.28
C SER A 408 -16.76 -39.10 26.34
N ASN A 409 -17.32 -40.02 27.12
CA ASN A 409 -16.97 -41.43 27.09
C ASN A 409 -17.25 -41.97 25.68
N GLY A 410 -16.21 -42.36 24.94
CA GLY A 410 -16.38 -42.83 23.57
C GLY A 410 -15.10 -43.32 22.89
N SER A 411 -14.48 -44.35 23.48
CA SER A 411 -13.78 -45.46 22.80
C SER A 411 -12.66 -45.23 21.77
N THR A 412 -11.47 -45.74 22.17
CA THR A 412 -10.56 -46.65 21.43
C THR A 412 -9.95 -46.22 20.09
N ALA A 413 -8.64 -45.91 20.14
CA ALA A 413 -7.56 -46.57 19.38
C ALA A 413 -6.50 -45.57 18.86
N SER A 414 -5.42 -45.40 19.61
CA SER A 414 -4.03 -45.45 19.08
C SER A 414 -3.06 -45.22 20.23
N SER A 415 -2.48 -46.32 20.69
CA SER A 415 -1.44 -46.38 21.69
C SER A 415 -0.13 -45.82 21.14
N ARG A 416 0.47 -44.86 21.85
CA ARG A 416 1.91 -44.79 22.14
C ARG A 416 2.21 -43.64 23.09
N SER A 417 1.88 -43.85 24.36
CA SER A 417 2.47 -43.11 25.48
C SER A 417 3.06 -44.12 26.45
N ASN A 418 4.37 -44.03 26.68
CA ASN A 418 5.03 -44.71 27.79
C ASN A 418 4.58 -44.01 29.08
N SER A 419 3.63 -44.60 29.80
CA SER A 419 3.42 -44.24 31.20
C SER A 419 4.47 -44.98 32.03
N PHE A 420 5.45 -44.23 32.54
CA PHE A 420 6.23 -44.71 33.66
C PHE A 420 5.30 -44.67 34.88
N ARG A 421 5.01 -45.86 35.37
CA ARG A 421 4.04 -46.20 36.41
C ARG A 421 4.59 -45.75 37.76
N GLU A 422 4.02 -44.70 38.35
CA GLU A 422 4.32 -44.30 39.73
C GLU A 422 3.27 -44.92 40.67
N GLU A 423 3.57 -46.13 41.14
CA GLU A 423 2.75 -46.87 42.08
C GLU A 423 3.16 -46.47 43.52
N LYS A 424 2.23 -45.76 44.19
CA LYS A 424 2.14 -45.54 45.64
C LYS A 424 3.20 -46.24 46.50
N LEU A 425 4.24 -45.52 46.90
CA LEU A 425 4.90 -45.75 48.18
C LEU A 425 5.42 -44.43 48.78
N SER A 426 4.97 -44.17 50.01
CA SER A 426 5.77 -43.56 51.08
C SER A 426 6.00 -42.04 51.06
N ARG A 427 5.10 -41.37 51.78
CA ARG A 427 5.42 -40.50 52.94
C ARG A 427 6.92 -40.42 53.30
N SER A 428 7.42 -39.18 53.46
CA SER A 428 8.68 -38.72 54.08
C SER A 428 10.01 -38.89 53.32
N HIS A 429 10.44 -37.82 52.64
CA HIS A 429 11.79 -37.21 52.76
C HIS A 429 11.90 -35.97 51.85
N ILE A 430 11.49 -34.80 52.35
CA ILE A 430 11.83 -33.50 51.75
C ILE A 430 12.96 -32.92 52.58
N GLN A 431 14.20 -33.28 52.30
CA GLN A 431 15.40 -32.58 52.77
C GLN A 431 16.64 -33.22 52.14
N LYS A 432 17.52 -32.38 51.57
CA LYS A 432 18.71 -32.68 50.73
C LYS A 432 18.38 -33.07 49.28
N GLY A 433 18.58 -32.13 48.35
CA GLY A 433 18.52 -32.43 46.92
C GLY A 433 18.46 -31.24 45.96
N ARG A 434 18.41 -29.98 46.42
CA ARG A 434 18.22 -28.84 45.50
C ARG A 434 19.46 -28.37 44.75
N SER A 435 20.66 -28.64 45.27
CA SER A 435 21.91 -28.46 44.52
C SER A 435 22.04 -29.49 43.38
N GLN A 436 21.39 -30.66 43.51
CA GLN A 436 21.24 -31.66 42.45
C GLN A 436 20.12 -31.30 41.46
N GLN A 437 19.06 -30.60 41.89
CA GLN A 437 18.02 -30.07 40.98
C GLN A 437 18.57 -29.07 39.95
N LEU A 438 19.66 -28.34 40.25
CA LEU A 438 20.33 -27.43 39.29
C LEU A 438 21.04 -28.20 38.15
N LEU A 439 21.70 -29.32 38.46
CA LEU A 439 22.26 -30.21 37.44
C LEU A 439 21.15 -30.94 36.66
N GLU A 440 20.08 -31.36 37.34
CA GLU A 440 18.88 -31.91 36.70
C GLU A 440 18.16 -30.89 35.82
N THR A 441 18.22 -29.57 36.08
CA THR A 441 17.61 -28.55 35.21
C THR A 441 18.40 -28.32 33.92
N HIS A 442 19.73 -28.51 33.92
CA HIS A 442 20.53 -28.48 32.69
C HIS A 442 20.32 -29.74 31.84
N LEU A 443 20.16 -30.91 32.46
CA LEU A 443 19.78 -32.14 31.76
C LEU A 443 18.32 -32.10 31.30
N ALA A 444 17.40 -31.55 32.10
CA ALA A 444 16.01 -31.34 31.71
C ALA A 444 15.88 -30.26 30.64
N LYS A 445 16.79 -29.29 30.51
CA LYS A 445 16.86 -28.35 29.37
C LYS A 445 17.15 -29.07 28.04
N LEU A 446 17.83 -30.22 28.05
CA LEU A 446 18.07 -31.02 26.83
C LEU A 446 16.83 -31.83 26.40
N PHE A 447 15.90 -32.11 27.33
CA PHE A 447 14.70 -32.92 27.08
C PHE A 447 13.37 -32.13 27.18
N LYS A 448 13.38 -30.89 27.70
CA LYS A 448 12.24 -29.99 27.68
C LYS A 448 12.12 -29.38 26.29
N GLN A 449 10.96 -29.61 25.69
CA GLN A 449 10.48 -28.97 24.47
C GLN A 449 10.99 -27.54 24.37
N LYS A 450 11.89 -27.28 23.43
CA LYS A 450 12.40 -25.93 23.13
C LYS A 450 11.17 -25.06 22.90
N VAL A 451 10.90 -24.11 23.79
CA VAL A 451 9.76 -23.20 23.61
C VAL A 451 9.94 -22.53 22.26
N GLU A 452 9.02 -22.79 21.34
CA GLU A 452 9.00 -22.13 20.04
C GLU A 452 8.54 -20.69 20.29
N ILE A 453 9.53 -19.80 20.45
CA ILE A 453 9.33 -18.37 20.69
C ILE A 453 8.92 -17.68 19.37
N PHE A 454 9.34 -18.23 18.23
CA PHE A 454 9.15 -17.67 16.90
C PHE A 454 8.21 -18.52 16.05
N THR A 455 7.03 -18.84 16.58
CA THR A 455 5.93 -19.39 15.79
C THR A 455 5.27 -18.28 14.98
N LYS A 456 4.63 -18.63 13.86
CA LYS A 456 3.79 -17.68 13.11
C LYS A 456 2.72 -17.14 14.06
N VAL A 457 2.63 -15.81 14.17
CA VAL A 457 1.61 -15.16 15.01
C VAL A 457 0.27 -15.19 14.26
N GLU A 458 -0.77 -15.62 14.95
CA GLU A 458 -2.13 -15.64 14.42
C GLU A 458 -2.87 -14.36 14.80
N TYR A 459 -3.90 -13.99 14.03
CA TYR A 459 -4.76 -12.83 14.31
C TYR A 459 -5.80 -13.14 15.39
N THR A 460 -5.35 -13.62 16.54
CA THR A 460 -6.17 -13.88 17.72
C THR A 460 -5.63 -13.12 18.91
N GLN A 461 -6.53 -12.78 19.85
CA GLN A 461 -6.13 -12.09 21.07
C GLN A 461 -5.05 -12.87 21.82
N GLU A 462 -5.25 -14.18 21.92
CA GLU A 462 -4.41 -15.11 22.64
C GLU A 462 -3.01 -15.19 22.00
N SER A 463 -2.91 -15.35 20.68
CA SER A 463 -1.63 -15.49 19.98
C SER A 463 -0.77 -14.22 20.08
N VAL A 464 -1.38 -13.04 19.94
CA VAL A 464 -0.67 -11.75 20.01
C VAL A 464 -0.20 -11.45 21.42
N VAL A 465 -1.08 -11.58 22.42
CA VAL A 465 -0.73 -11.34 23.83
C VAL A 465 0.33 -12.35 24.29
N MET A 466 0.18 -13.63 23.95
CA MET A 466 1.17 -14.67 24.19
C MET A 466 2.55 -14.28 23.64
N THR A 467 2.61 -13.85 22.39
CA THR A 467 3.87 -13.48 21.72
C THR A 467 4.54 -12.30 22.42
N ILE A 468 3.77 -11.25 22.76
CA ILE A 468 4.28 -10.10 23.50
C ILE A 468 4.83 -10.52 24.86
N VAL A 469 4.11 -11.34 25.62
CA VAL A 469 4.58 -11.83 26.93
C VAL A 469 5.84 -12.68 26.79
N LYS A 470 5.90 -13.61 25.82
CA LYS A 470 7.11 -14.42 25.53
C LYS A 470 8.33 -13.53 25.27
N LEU A 471 8.20 -12.52 24.41
CA LEU A 471 9.29 -11.60 24.10
C LEU A 471 9.69 -10.76 25.31
N CYS A 472 8.73 -10.29 26.11
CA CYS A 472 9.00 -9.52 27.33
C CYS A 472 9.75 -10.34 28.38
N LEU A 473 9.39 -11.61 28.59
CA LEU A 473 10.09 -12.51 29.51
C LEU A 473 11.51 -12.85 29.01
N LYS A 474 11.69 -12.99 27.70
CA LYS A 474 13.02 -13.15 27.10
C LYS A 474 13.90 -11.91 27.28
N SER A 475 13.34 -10.70 27.09
CA SER A 475 14.03 -9.45 27.41
C SER A 475 14.41 -9.39 28.88
N LEU A 476 13.50 -9.75 29.79
CA LEU A 476 13.74 -9.79 31.23
C LEU A 476 14.88 -10.76 31.60
N GLN A 477 14.88 -11.97 31.02
CA GLN A 477 15.97 -12.95 31.17
C GLN A 477 17.32 -12.34 30.75
N GLU A 478 17.36 -11.66 29.60
CA GLU A 478 18.59 -11.05 29.10
C GLU A 478 19.07 -9.91 30.00
N PHE A 479 18.18 -9.04 30.48
CA PHE A 479 18.56 -7.99 31.43
C PHE A 479 19.13 -8.56 32.73
N VAL A 480 18.58 -9.67 33.24
CA VAL A 480 19.13 -10.38 34.41
C VAL A 480 20.52 -10.94 34.09
N ARG A 481 20.71 -11.55 32.92
CA ARG A 481 21.99 -12.12 32.48
C ARG A 481 23.12 -11.09 32.47
N LEU A 482 22.80 -9.84 32.14
CA LEU A 482 23.76 -8.74 32.08
C LEU A 482 24.18 -8.17 33.44
N GLN A 483 23.51 -8.54 34.54
CA GLN A 483 23.82 -8.06 35.89
C GLN A 483 24.72 -9.03 36.67
N THR A 484 25.21 -8.59 37.82
CA THR A 484 25.84 -9.43 38.85
C THR A 484 25.11 -9.19 40.16
N PHE A 485 24.66 -10.26 40.81
CA PHE A 485 23.82 -10.16 42.02
C PHE A 485 24.59 -10.60 43.27
N ASN A 486 24.29 -9.98 44.41
CA ASN A 486 24.51 -10.59 45.72
C ASN A 486 23.30 -11.47 46.11
N ARG A 487 23.40 -12.18 47.24
CA ARG A 487 22.31 -13.02 47.77
C ARG A 487 20.97 -12.30 47.81
N SER A 488 20.91 -11.11 48.40
CA SER A 488 19.66 -10.36 48.54
C SER A 488 19.08 -9.85 47.22
N GLY A 489 19.94 -9.52 46.24
CA GLY A 489 19.54 -9.14 44.90
C GLY A 489 18.91 -10.31 44.15
N PHE A 490 19.52 -11.50 44.25
CA PHE A 490 18.92 -12.74 43.76
C PHE A 490 17.56 -13.03 44.43
N GLN A 491 17.47 -12.90 45.75
CA GLN A 491 16.22 -13.11 46.49
C GLN A 491 15.11 -12.13 46.08
N GLN A 492 15.44 -10.88 45.73
CA GLN A 492 14.46 -9.92 45.20
C GLN A 492 13.95 -10.36 43.82
N ILE A 493 14.82 -10.82 42.92
CA ILE A 493 14.39 -11.37 41.62
C ILE A 493 13.53 -12.61 41.82
N GLN A 494 13.91 -13.50 42.74
CA GLN A 494 13.10 -14.66 43.11
C GLN A 494 11.70 -14.25 43.58
N LEU A 495 11.60 -13.26 44.47
CA LEU A 495 10.33 -12.74 44.96
C LEU A 495 9.47 -12.13 43.84
N ASP A 496 10.06 -11.26 43.02
CA ASP A 496 9.37 -10.56 41.94
C ASP A 496 8.82 -11.55 40.88
N ILE A 497 9.62 -12.55 40.49
CA ILE A 497 9.24 -13.57 39.50
C ILE A 497 8.20 -14.54 40.05
N GLN A 498 8.30 -14.92 41.32
CA GLN A 498 7.31 -15.80 41.95
C GLN A 498 5.95 -15.12 42.08
N PHE A 499 5.92 -13.81 42.36
CA PHE A 499 4.68 -13.05 42.31
C PHE A 499 4.11 -12.97 40.89
N LEU A 500 4.94 -12.79 39.86
CA LEU A 500 4.52 -12.67 38.46
C LEU A 500 3.88 -13.94 37.88
N ARG A 501 4.13 -15.13 38.45
CA ARG A 501 3.56 -16.39 37.94
C ARG A 501 2.04 -16.35 37.87
N THR A 502 1.37 -15.98 38.95
CA THR A 502 -0.09 -16.03 39.01
C THR A 502 -0.74 -15.04 38.03
N PRO A 503 -0.36 -13.74 38.00
CA PRO A 503 -0.94 -12.80 37.04
C PRO A 503 -0.66 -13.15 35.58
N ILE A 504 0.52 -13.70 35.25
CA ILE A 504 0.82 -14.09 33.86
C ILE A 504 -0.02 -15.29 33.42
N LYS A 505 -0.29 -16.26 34.31
CA LYS A 505 -1.17 -17.40 34.03
C LYS A 505 -2.62 -16.98 33.78
N GLU A 506 -3.07 -15.88 34.38
CA GLU A 506 -4.41 -15.33 34.11
C GLU A 506 -4.50 -14.65 32.74
N ILE A 507 -3.37 -14.21 32.17
CA ILE A 507 -3.30 -13.50 30.89
C ILE A 507 -3.10 -14.46 29.71
N VAL A 508 -2.50 -15.63 29.94
CA VAL A 508 -1.92 -16.48 28.89
C VAL A 508 -2.34 -17.95 29.03
N GLU A 509 -2.72 -18.61 27.93
CA GLU A 509 -3.25 -19.99 27.95
C GLU A 509 -2.18 -21.09 28.13
N ASP A 510 -0.99 -20.94 27.52
CA ASP A 510 0.12 -21.91 27.61
C ASP A 510 0.91 -21.69 28.91
N GLU A 511 0.31 -22.13 30.02
CA GLU A 511 0.92 -22.02 31.36
C GLU A 511 2.29 -22.69 31.43
N ALA A 512 2.49 -23.81 30.72
CA ALA A 512 3.73 -24.57 30.76
C ALA A 512 4.89 -23.81 30.11
N ALA A 513 4.65 -23.15 28.96
CA ALA A 513 5.65 -22.28 28.35
C ALA A 513 5.96 -21.05 29.21
N MET A 514 4.96 -20.46 29.87
CA MET A 514 5.19 -19.31 30.76
C MET A 514 5.99 -19.71 31.99
N ASP A 515 5.64 -20.83 32.63
CA ASP A 515 6.38 -21.36 33.79
C ASP A 515 7.84 -21.67 33.42
N PHE A 516 8.08 -22.21 32.23
CA PHE A 516 9.43 -22.43 31.71
C PHE A 516 10.21 -21.12 31.52
N LEU A 517 9.62 -20.11 30.89
CA LEU A 517 10.28 -18.82 30.67
C LEU A 517 10.61 -18.11 31.99
N LEU A 518 9.71 -18.18 32.97
CA LEU A 518 9.94 -17.63 34.31
C LEU A 518 11.03 -18.42 35.07
N ASP A 519 11.06 -19.75 34.93
CA ASP A 519 12.17 -20.58 35.44
C ASP A 519 13.51 -20.18 34.81
N GLU A 520 13.55 -19.90 33.51
CA GLU A 520 14.77 -19.45 32.83
C GLU A 520 15.30 -18.13 33.38
N VAL A 521 14.42 -17.20 33.79
CA VAL A 521 14.84 -15.96 34.47
C VAL A 521 15.47 -16.25 35.82
N ILE A 522 14.89 -17.15 36.61
CA ILE A 522 15.46 -17.56 37.91
C ILE A 522 16.81 -18.24 37.72
N VAL A 523 16.93 -19.14 36.75
CA VAL A 523 18.20 -19.82 36.45
C VAL A 523 19.26 -18.80 36.03
N ALA A 524 18.92 -17.84 35.17
CA ALA A 524 19.83 -16.76 34.79
C ALA A 524 20.26 -15.92 36.03
N ALA A 525 19.36 -15.67 36.97
CA ALA A 525 19.68 -14.95 38.20
C ALA A 525 20.62 -15.76 39.11
N VAL A 526 20.43 -17.08 39.22
CA VAL A 526 21.32 -18.00 39.97
C VAL A 526 22.73 -17.99 39.37
N GLU A 527 22.85 -18.14 38.05
CA GLU A 527 24.14 -18.15 37.34
C GLU A 527 24.93 -16.84 37.48
N ARG A 528 24.24 -15.73 37.74
CA ARG A 528 24.82 -14.39 37.90
C ARG A 528 24.95 -13.95 39.35
N CYS A 529 24.58 -14.79 40.33
CA CYS A 529 24.65 -14.49 41.75
C CYS A 529 25.96 -14.98 42.36
N LEU A 530 26.56 -14.15 43.23
CA LEU A 530 27.77 -14.50 43.99
C LEU A 530 27.52 -15.55 45.08
N ASP A 531 26.30 -15.58 45.64
CA ASP A 531 25.88 -16.51 46.69
C ASP A 531 24.39 -16.86 46.51
N PRO A 532 24.06 -17.85 45.65
CA PRO A 532 22.70 -18.17 45.25
C PRO A 532 21.94 -18.98 46.31
N ILE A 533 21.68 -18.36 47.47
CA ILE A 533 20.84 -18.96 48.52
C ILE A 533 19.42 -18.40 48.40
N PRO A 534 18.42 -19.25 48.06
CA PRO A 534 17.04 -18.80 47.89
C PRO A 534 16.43 -18.31 49.20
N LEU A 535 15.44 -17.43 49.08
CA LEU A 535 14.60 -17.03 50.19
C LEU A 535 13.76 -18.23 50.64
N GLU A 536 13.58 -18.39 51.95
CA GLU A 536 12.78 -19.47 52.52
C GLU A 536 11.31 -19.34 52.08
N LEU A 537 10.69 -20.47 51.73
CA LEU A 537 9.32 -20.52 51.22
C LEU A 537 8.30 -19.82 52.13
N PRO A 538 8.31 -19.99 53.47
CA PRO A 538 7.33 -19.31 54.34
C PRO A 538 7.45 -17.78 54.31
N ILE A 539 8.67 -17.26 54.13
CA ILE A 539 8.91 -15.81 54.05
C ILE A 539 8.45 -15.30 52.68
N LEU A 540 8.79 -16.03 51.62
CA LEU A 540 8.35 -15.74 50.26
C LEU A 540 6.82 -15.67 50.16
N ASP A 541 6.13 -16.69 50.66
CA ASP A 541 4.67 -16.77 50.66
C ASP A 541 4.05 -15.61 51.47
N LYS A 542 4.63 -15.29 52.63
CA LYS A 542 4.17 -14.16 53.46
C LYS A 542 4.26 -12.82 52.71
N LEU A 543 5.35 -12.57 52.00
CA LEU A 543 5.56 -11.33 51.25
C LEU A 543 4.62 -11.23 50.04
N ILE A 544 4.40 -12.35 49.33
CA ILE A 544 3.46 -12.42 48.21
C ILE A 544 2.03 -12.17 48.70
N GLN A 545 1.59 -12.84 49.78
CA GLN A 545 0.26 -12.65 50.35
C GLN A 545 0.05 -11.21 50.82
N ALA A 546 1.06 -10.60 51.47
CA ALA A 546 1.00 -9.20 51.89
C ALA A 546 0.80 -8.25 50.69
N LYS A 547 1.44 -8.52 49.54
CA LYS A 547 1.26 -7.75 48.31
C LYS A 547 -0.13 -7.96 47.70
N LEU A 548 -0.64 -9.19 47.67
CA LEU A 548 -1.98 -9.51 47.15
C LEU A 548 -3.09 -8.84 47.96
N VAL A 549 -2.97 -8.79 49.30
CA VAL A 549 -3.93 -8.08 50.17
C VAL A 549 -3.94 -6.59 49.86
N LYS A 550 -2.76 -5.95 49.79
CA LYS A 550 -2.65 -4.52 49.40
C LYS A 550 -3.27 -4.25 48.03
N HIS A 551 -3.08 -5.13 47.06
CA HIS A 551 -3.62 -4.97 45.70
C HIS A 551 -5.17 -5.11 45.66
N LYS A 552 -5.74 -5.97 46.52
CA LYS A 552 -7.20 -6.09 46.68
C LYS A 552 -7.80 -4.85 47.33
N GLU A 553 -7.17 -4.32 48.37
CA GLU A 553 -7.60 -3.10 49.05
C GLU A 553 -7.54 -1.88 48.12
N GLN A 554 -6.48 -1.74 47.33
CA GLN A 554 -6.33 -0.66 46.34
C GLN A 554 -7.38 -0.73 45.22
N ASN A 555 -7.72 -1.93 44.74
CA ASN A 555 -8.77 -2.10 43.72
C ASN A 555 -10.17 -1.74 44.26
N ILE A 556 -10.46 -2.01 45.54
CA ILE A 556 -11.76 -1.67 46.17
C ILE A 556 -11.93 -0.16 46.35
N ILE A 557 -10.83 0.58 46.55
CA ILE A 557 -10.84 2.05 46.72
C ILE A 557 -10.87 2.79 45.37
N SER A 558 -10.49 2.11 44.28
CA SER A 558 -10.41 2.67 42.92
C SER A 558 -11.62 2.30 42.03
N SER A 559 -12.58 1.55 42.57
CA SER A 559 -13.87 1.20 41.96
C SER A 559 -14.94 2.11 42.54
#